data_AF-A0A6L2NZR9-F1
#
_entry.id   AF-A0A6L2NZR9-F1
#
_cell.length_a   1.000
_cell.length_b   1.000
_cell.length_c   1.000
_cell.angle_alpha   90.00
_cell.angle_beta   90.00
_cell.angle_gamma   90.00
#
_symmetry.space_group_name_H-M   'P 1'
#
loop_
_entity.id
_entity.type
_entity.pdbx_description
1 polymer ?
#
loop_
_entity_poly.entity_id
_entity_poly.type
_entity_poly.pdbx_seq_one_letter_code
_entity_poly.pdbx_strand_id
1 'polypeptide(L)'
;MGNNIPMLQDVKSWLGKCFAMKDIGEVTYIIGIKIYHDRSRRLNGLSQNAYIDKILKWFTIDASKSGSLPMKPNVDLSKTLGPSTPAEVKRMKGVTYAWVVGESHLTAMKNILKYLRNTKDTFHVYGGDSTTELSVTCYNDIGWETDRDDIQSQVGYVFVMNGGAVDWKSSKQSTTVLSSIEVEYIATFIATMKEIWIRKFIYGLGVVPNLYDSWKSQMELYMQNKEHKRMILESVKHGPLIWPTIEENRVTRTKKYDELSATEKIQADCDLKATNIILQGLPSDIYSLVNHHRVTKDLWERI
;
A
#
# COMPACT_ATOMS: atom_id res chain seq x y z
N MET A 1 -8.35 9.44 25.35
CA MET A 1 -9.76 9.90 25.45
C MET A 1 -10.76 8.82 25.91
N GLY A 2 -10.54 7.52 25.71
CA GLY A 2 -11.55 6.48 26.00
C GLY A 2 -11.84 6.11 27.46
N ASN A 3 -11.05 6.59 28.44
CA ASN A 3 -11.17 6.15 29.85
C ASN A 3 -11.81 7.19 30.79
N ASN A 4 -12.21 8.36 30.29
CA ASN A 4 -12.84 9.40 31.10
C ASN A 4 -14.38 9.31 30.98
N ILE A 5 -14.98 8.48 31.83
CA ILE A 5 -16.43 8.24 31.85
C ILE A 5 -17.24 9.54 32.05
N PRO A 6 -16.86 10.46 32.97
CA PRO A 6 -17.53 11.75 33.09
C PRO A 6 -17.58 12.55 31.78
N MET A 7 -16.43 12.71 31.12
CA MET A 7 -16.35 13.43 29.84
C MET A 7 -17.23 12.79 28.76
N LEU A 8 -17.30 11.45 28.71
CA LEU A 8 -18.18 10.75 27.78
C LEU A 8 -19.65 11.08 28.04
N GLN A 9 -20.07 11.15 29.30
CA GLN A 9 -21.45 11.49 29.67
C GLN A 9 -21.78 12.95 29.35
N ASP A 10 -20.84 13.87 29.57
CA ASP A 10 -21.01 15.28 29.21
C ASP A 10 -21.21 15.44 27.69
N VAL A 11 -20.39 14.75 26.89
CA VAL A 11 -20.52 14.74 25.43
C VAL A 11 -21.85 14.13 24.99
N LYS A 12 -22.28 13.01 25.60
CA LYS A 12 -23.59 12.39 25.32
C LYS A 12 -24.74 13.35 25.63
N SER A 13 -24.69 14.03 26.78
CA SER A 13 -25.68 15.03 27.19
C SER A 13 -25.73 16.21 26.21
N TRP A 14 -24.57 16.72 25.81
CA TRP A 14 -24.48 17.80 24.84
C TRP A 14 -25.05 17.39 23.47
N LEU A 15 -24.64 16.24 22.93
CA LEU A 15 -25.17 15.73 21.66
C LEU A 15 -26.68 15.48 21.73
N GLY A 16 -27.20 14.98 22.86
CA GLY A 16 -28.63 14.76 23.06
C GLY A 16 -29.47 16.02 23.09
N LYS A 17 -28.87 17.19 23.36
CA LYS A 17 -29.53 18.50 23.23
C LYS A 17 -29.61 18.96 21.77
N CYS A 18 -28.65 18.57 20.94
CA CYS A 18 -28.56 18.98 19.54
C CYS A 18 -29.28 18.02 18.58
N PHE A 19 -29.33 16.73 18.93
CA PHE A 19 -29.80 15.66 18.04
C PHE A 19 -30.72 14.70 18.79
N ALA A 20 -31.75 14.21 18.10
CA ALA A 20 -32.56 13.10 18.58
C ALA A 20 -31.72 11.82 18.56
N MET A 21 -31.21 11.41 19.72
CA MET A 21 -30.34 10.24 19.86
C MET A 21 -30.78 9.34 21.01
N LYS A 22 -30.46 8.06 20.89
CA LYS A 22 -30.69 7.04 21.92
C LYS A 22 -29.36 6.39 22.26
N ASP A 23 -29.04 6.29 23.55
CA ASP A 23 -27.93 5.47 24.00
C ASP A 23 -28.32 4.00 23.93
N ILE A 24 -27.61 3.25 23.09
CA ILE A 24 -27.82 1.82 22.87
C ILE A 24 -26.81 0.97 23.66
N GLY A 25 -26.01 1.58 24.53
CA GLY A 25 -25.02 0.91 25.36
C GLY A 25 -23.70 0.68 24.63
N GLU A 26 -23.07 -0.47 24.87
CA GLU A 26 -21.82 -0.83 24.22
C GLU A 26 -22.02 -0.99 22.71
N VAL A 27 -21.05 -0.49 21.94
CA VAL A 27 -21.13 -0.52 20.49
C VAL A 27 -21.07 -1.96 19.97
N THR A 28 -22.13 -2.39 19.31
CA THR A 28 -22.22 -3.72 18.68
C THR A 28 -22.18 -3.65 17.16
N TYR A 29 -22.46 -2.47 16.58
CA TYR A 29 -22.43 -2.23 15.14
C TYR A 29 -21.98 -0.81 14.81
N ILE A 30 -21.16 -0.65 13.77
CA ILE A 30 -20.80 0.63 13.15
C ILE A 30 -20.90 0.47 11.62
N ILE A 31 -21.79 1.22 10.96
CA ILE A 31 -21.92 1.24 9.47
C ILE A 31 -21.96 -0.19 8.88
N GLY A 32 -22.79 -1.08 9.45
CA GLY A 32 -22.93 -2.46 8.99
C GLY A 32 -21.77 -3.41 9.34
N ILE A 33 -20.75 -2.94 10.06
CA ILE A 33 -19.69 -3.76 10.65
C ILE A 33 -20.13 -4.14 12.07
N LYS A 34 -20.27 -5.43 12.31
CA LYS A 34 -20.50 -5.99 13.65
C LYS A 34 -19.21 -5.94 14.45
N ILE A 35 -19.30 -5.50 15.69
CA ILE A 35 -18.19 -5.42 16.63
C ILE A 35 -18.41 -6.44 17.74
N TYR A 36 -17.34 -7.18 18.04
CA TYR A 36 -17.26 -8.13 19.14
C TYR A 36 -16.17 -7.67 20.10
N HIS A 37 -16.45 -7.70 21.41
CA HIS A 37 -15.50 -7.36 22.44
C HIS A 37 -15.36 -8.52 23.42
N ASP A 38 -14.13 -9.00 23.60
CA ASP A 38 -13.78 -9.93 24.68
C ASP A 38 -12.84 -9.21 25.63
N ARG A 39 -13.41 -8.65 26.69
CA ARG A 39 -12.67 -7.88 27.69
C ARG A 39 -11.70 -8.75 28.49
N SER A 40 -12.04 -10.02 28.71
CA SER A 40 -11.21 -10.95 29.47
C SER A 40 -9.90 -11.26 28.75
N ARG A 41 -9.97 -11.37 27.42
CA ARG A 41 -8.81 -11.61 26.54
C ARG A 41 -8.27 -10.35 25.89
N ARG A 42 -8.87 -9.18 26.16
CA ARG A 42 -8.57 -7.89 25.51
C ARG A 42 -8.58 -7.98 23.98
N LEU A 43 -9.54 -8.72 23.43
CA LEU A 43 -9.73 -8.88 21.98
C LEU A 43 -10.87 -8.01 21.48
N ASN A 44 -10.68 -7.43 20.31
CA ASN A 44 -11.74 -6.76 19.55
C ASN A 44 -11.88 -7.47 18.20
N GLY A 45 -13.08 -7.91 17.86
CA GLY A 45 -13.40 -8.56 16.60
C GLY A 45 -14.29 -7.68 15.73
N LEU A 46 -14.01 -7.63 14.44
CA LEU A 46 -14.88 -7.00 13.43
C LEU A 46 -15.43 -8.07 12.49
N SER A 47 -16.70 -7.97 12.12
CA SER A 47 -17.32 -8.86 11.14
C SER A 47 -18.27 -8.10 10.21
N GLN A 48 -18.26 -8.48 8.94
CA GLN A 48 -19.16 -7.96 7.91
C GLN A 48 -20.07 -9.08 7.38
N ASN A 49 -20.46 -10.04 8.23
CA ASN A 49 -21.27 -11.19 7.84
C ASN A 49 -22.56 -10.82 7.07
N ALA A 50 -23.27 -9.77 7.50
CA ALA A 50 -24.48 -9.28 6.84
C ALA A 50 -24.21 -8.73 5.43
N TYR A 51 -23.04 -8.13 5.20
CA TYR A 51 -22.63 -7.67 3.88
C TYR A 51 -22.29 -8.86 2.98
N ILE A 52 -21.59 -9.88 3.51
CA ILE A 52 -21.32 -11.12 2.80
C ILE A 52 -22.64 -11.79 2.38
N ASP A 53 -23.62 -11.91 3.28
CA ASP A 53 -24.93 -12.50 2.96
C ASP A 53 -25.66 -11.71 1.84
N LYS A 54 -25.56 -10.38 1.82
CA LYS A 54 -26.11 -9.55 0.72
C LYS A 54 -25.44 -9.85 -0.61
N ILE A 55 -24.10 -9.95 -0.65
CA ILE A 55 -23.35 -10.30 -1.86
C ILE A 55 -23.75 -11.70 -2.33
N LEU A 56 -23.79 -12.68 -1.44
CA LEU A 56 -24.14 -14.06 -1.79
C LEU A 56 -25.54 -14.18 -2.40
N LYS A 57 -26.51 -13.43 -1.87
CA LYS A 57 -27.88 -13.36 -2.42
C LYS A 57 -27.90 -12.70 -3.79
N TRP A 58 -27.16 -11.60 -3.96
CA TRP A 58 -27.08 -10.90 -5.26
C TRP A 58 -26.55 -11.83 -6.37
N PHE A 59 -25.54 -12.64 -6.07
CA PHE A 59 -25.02 -13.63 -7.02
C PHE A 59 -25.80 -14.96 -7.05
N THR A 60 -26.91 -15.08 -6.31
CA THR A 60 -27.76 -16.28 -6.24
C THR A 60 -26.97 -17.55 -5.86
N ILE A 61 -26.08 -17.42 -4.87
CA ILE A 61 -25.22 -18.50 -4.36
C ILE A 61 -25.33 -18.64 -2.84
N ASP A 62 -26.32 -18.01 -2.23
CA ASP A 62 -26.64 -18.04 -0.80
C ASP A 62 -27.17 -19.40 -0.31
N ALA A 63 -27.49 -20.33 -1.20
CA ALA A 63 -27.76 -21.74 -0.89
C ALA A 63 -26.64 -22.69 -1.39
N SER A 64 -25.55 -22.16 -1.95
CA SER A 64 -24.47 -22.99 -2.51
C SER A 64 -23.59 -23.63 -1.43
N LYS A 65 -22.84 -24.68 -1.82
CA LYS A 65 -21.79 -25.26 -0.96
C LYS A 65 -20.69 -24.24 -0.68
N SER A 66 -20.23 -24.18 0.56
CA SER A 66 -19.05 -23.39 0.94
C SER A 66 -17.77 -23.97 0.32
N GLY A 67 -16.75 -23.12 0.17
CA GLY A 67 -15.43 -23.49 -0.35
C GLY A 67 -14.34 -23.16 0.65
N SER A 68 -13.29 -23.97 0.71
CA SER A 68 -12.16 -23.76 1.65
C SER A 68 -11.07 -22.85 1.10
N LEU A 69 -10.99 -22.68 -0.22
CA LEU A 69 -9.95 -21.91 -0.89
C LEU A 69 -10.56 -20.76 -1.69
N PRO A 70 -10.02 -19.53 -1.58
CA PRO A 70 -10.49 -18.39 -2.36
C PRO A 70 -10.18 -18.58 -3.86
N MET A 71 -9.03 -19.17 -4.18
CA MET A 71 -8.63 -19.50 -5.54
C MET A 71 -7.96 -20.88 -5.56
N LYS A 72 -8.17 -21.63 -6.64
CA LYS A 72 -7.45 -22.90 -6.82
C LYS A 72 -6.00 -22.61 -7.19
N PRO A 73 -5.02 -23.35 -6.65
CA PRO A 73 -3.63 -23.24 -7.07
C PRO A 73 -3.49 -23.50 -8.57
N ASN A 74 -2.53 -22.83 -9.21
CA ASN A 74 -2.19 -23.01 -10.63
C ASN A 74 -3.32 -22.71 -11.62
N VAL A 75 -4.32 -21.91 -11.22
CA VAL A 75 -5.29 -21.35 -12.15
C VAL A 75 -4.78 -20.01 -12.63
N ASP A 76 -4.44 -19.95 -13.91
CA ASP A 76 -3.96 -18.74 -14.56
C ASP A 76 -5.05 -18.16 -15.45
N LEU A 77 -5.40 -16.90 -15.23
CA LEU A 77 -6.52 -16.23 -15.88
C LEU A 77 -5.99 -15.17 -16.84
N SER A 78 -6.43 -15.21 -18.10
CA SER A 78 -6.03 -14.25 -19.15
C SER A 78 -7.25 -13.72 -19.90
N LYS A 79 -7.07 -12.64 -20.69
CA LYS A 79 -8.10 -12.10 -21.59
C LYS A 79 -8.54 -13.10 -22.66
N THR A 80 -7.64 -13.98 -23.08
CA THR A 80 -7.92 -15.01 -24.09
C THR A 80 -8.95 -16.07 -23.63
N LEU A 81 -9.23 -16.16 -22.33
CA LEU A 81 -10.28 -17.04 -21.78
C LEU A 81 -11.69 -16.42 -21.82
N GLY A 82 -11.82 -15.22 -22.38
CA GLY A 82 -13.10 -14.59 -22.68
C GLY A 82 -13.84 -15.28 -23.83
N PRO A 83 -15.16 -15.05 -23.96
CA PRO A 83 -15.95 -15.61 -25.06
C PRO A 83 -15.42 -15.10 -26.40
N SER A 84 -14.92 -15.99 -27.24
CA SER A 84 -14.25 -15.63 -28.49
C SER A 84 -15.10 -15.94 -29.72
N THR A 85 -16.02 -16.90 -29.61
CA THR A 85 -16.91 -17.28 -30.71
C THR A 85 -18.29 -16.61 -30.61
N PRO A 86 -18.95 -16.28 -31.73
CA PRO A 86 -20.33 -15.77 -31.72
C PRO A 86 -21.33 -16.68 -30.99
N ALA A 87 -21.09 -18.00 -31.02
CA ALA A 87 -21.89 -18.98 -30.30
C ALA A 87 -21.72 -18.87 -28.78
N GLU A 88 -20.50 -18.70 -28.28
CA GLU A 88 -20.22 -18.47 -26.85
C GLU A 88 -20.79 -17.14 -26.37
N VAL A 89 -20.60 -16.06 -27.14
CA VAL A 89 -21.17 -14.75 -26.83
C VAL A 89 -22.69 -14.86 -26.73
N LYS A 90 -23.35 -15.54 -27.68
CA LYS A 90 -24.81 -15.76 -27.65
C LYS A 90 -25.25 -16.62 -26.46
N ARG A 91 -24.50 -17.66 -26.11
CA ARG A 91 -24.74 -18.51 -24.93
C ARG A 91 -24.61 -17.71 -23.63
N MET A 92 -23.61 -16.83 -23.54
CA MET A 92 -23.29 -16.09 -22.33
C MET A 92 -24.09 -14.81 -22.14
N LYS A 93 -24.73 -14.27 -23.20
CA LYS A 93 -25.60 -13.08 -23.13
C LYS A 93 -26.69 -13.16 -22.06
N GLY A 94 -27.13 -14.37 -21.68
CA GLY A 94 -28.14 -14.60 -20.63
C GLY A 94 -27.56 -14.74 -19.21
N VAL A 95 -26.25 -14.71 -19.02
CA VAL A 95 -25.58 -14.89 -17.72
C VAL A 95 -24.83 -13.60 -17.35
N THR A 96 -25.30 -12.93 -16.30
CA THR A 96 -24.69 -11.70 -15.78
C THR A 96 -23.19 -11.90 -15.50
N TYR A 97 -22.36 -10.92 -15.86
CA TYR A 97 -20.89 -10.94 -15.80
C TYR A 97 -20.17 -11.92 -16.76
N ALA A 98 -20.70 -13.12 -16.98
CA ALA A 98 -20.04 -14.16 -17.79
C ALA A 98 -19.79 -13.75 -19.25
N TRP A 99 -20.71 -12.99 -19.84
CA TRP A 99 -20.54 -12.50 -21.22
C TRP A 99 -19.40 -11.48 -21.38
N VAL A 100 -18.98 -10.83 -20.28
CA VAL A 100 -17.91 -9.82 -20.27
C VAL A 100 -16.56 -10.46 -20.04
N VAL A 101 -16.46 -11.36 -19.04
CA VAL A 101 -15.17 -11.89 -18.58
C VAL A 101 -14.91 -13.34 -18.97
N GLY A 102 -15.91 -14.08 -19.44
CA GLY A 102 -15.80 -15.49 -19.77
C GLY A 102 -16.07 -16.44 -18.60
N GLU A 103 -16.17 -17.73 -18.92
CA GLU A 103 -16.62 -18.79 -18.01
C GLU A 103 -15.58 -19.13 -16.94
N SER A 104 -14.29 -19.11 -17.30
CA SER A 104 -13.18 -19.34 -16.37
C SER A 104 -13.13 -18.27 -15.28
N HIS A 105 -13.25 -16.99 -15.66
CA HIS A 105 -13.29 -15.86 -14.73
C HIS A 105 -14.53 -15.90 -13.82
N LEU A 106 -15.70 -16.24 -14.38
CA LEU A 106 -16.91 -16.44 -13.57
C LEU A 106 -16.74 -17.57 -12.56
N THR A 107 -16.07 -18.67 -12.95
CA THR A 107 -15.81 -19.80 -12.06
C THR A 107 -14.88 -19.41 -10.92
N ALA A 108 -13.82 -18.65 -11.21
CA ALA A 108 -12.92 -18.11 -10.19
C ALA A 108 -13.67 -17.20 -9.22
N MET A 109 -14.48 -16.26 -9.73
CA MET A 109 -15.32 -15.38 -8.92
C MET A 109 -16.27 -16.19 -8.00
N LYS A 110 -16.95 -17.21 -8.54
CA LYS A 110 -17.82 -18.08 -7.73
C LYS A 110 -17.06 -18.81 -6.64
N ASN A 111 -15.80 -19.22 -6.87
CA ASN A 111 -14.99 -19.87 -5.84
C ASN A 111 -14.63 -18.88 -4.71
N ILE A 112 -14.26 -17.64 -5.03
CA ILE A 112 -14.02 -16.58 -4.04
C ILE A 112 -15.28 -16.37 -3.18
N LEU A 113 -16.45 -16.27 -3.81
CA LEU A 113 -17.69 -16.07 -3.07
C LEU A 113 -18.04 -17.27 -2.18
N LYS A 114 -17.79 -18.51 -2.63
CA LYS A 114 -17.95 -19.72 -1.80
C LYS A 114 -16.98 -19.73 -0.62
N TYR A 115 -15.78 -19.19 -0.78
CA TYR A 115 -14.82 -18.99 0.31
C TYR A 115 -15.35 -17.97 1.32
N LEU A 116 -15.84 -16.81 0.85
CA LEU A 116 -16.47 -15.82 1.73
C LEU A 116 -17.65 -16.40 2.51
N ARG A 117 -18.45 -17.27 1.88
CA ARG A 117 -19.52 -18.01 2.58
C ARG A 117 -18.98 -18.88 3.71
N ASN A 118 -17.85 -19.56 3.48
CA ASN A 118 -17.22 -20.42 4.48
C ASN A 118 -16.70 -19.62 5.67
N THR A 119 -16.20 -18.41 5.42
CA THR A 119 -15.57 -17.55 6.42
C THR A 119 -16.48 -16.45 6.95
N LYS A 120 -17.78 -16.44 6.58
CA LYS A 120 -18.68 -15.32 6.89
C LYS A 120 -18.85 -15.04 8.38
N ASP A 121 -18.79 -16.08 9.20
CA ASP A 121 -18.96 -15.99 10.66
C ASP A 121 -17.61 -15.85 11.39
N THR A 122 -16.50 -15.76 10.65
CA THR A 122 -15.19 -15.44 11.21
C THR A 122 -15.09 -13.94 11.51
N PHE A 123 -14.26 -13.61 12.49
CA PHE A 123 -14.00 -12.25 12.91
C PHE A 123 -12.57 -11.87 12.57
N HIS A 124 -12.41 -10.61 12.20
CA HIS A 124 -11.12 -9.98 12.10
C HIS A 124 -10.72 -9.46 13.48
N VAL A 125 -9.69 -10.04 14.10
CA VAL A 125 -9.40 -9.86 15.53
C VAL A 125 -8.16 -8.99 15.75
N TYR A 126 -8.26 -8.07 16.71
CA TYR A 126 -7.20 -7.19 17.17
C TYR A 126 -6.94 -7.37 18.66
N GLY A 127 -5.67 -7.31 19.06
CA GLY A 127 -5.23 -7.35 20.47
C GLY A 127 -4.81 -8.74 20.93
N GLY A 128 -4.99 -9.02 22.22
CA GLY A 128 -4.67 -10.32 22.82
C GLY A 128 -3.34 -10.37 23.56
N ASP A 129 -2.40 -9.50 23.20
CA ASP A 129 -1.16 -9.29 23.95
C ASP A 129 -1.29 -8.03 24.82
N SER A 130 -1.24 -8.24 26.15
CA SER A 130 -1.32 -7.16 27.14
C SER A 130 -0.01 -6.42 27.34
N THR A 131 1.10 -6.93 26.79
CA THR A 131 2.47 -6.44 27.00
C THR A 131 2.97 -5.57 25.85
N THR A 132 2.47 -5.78 24.63
CA THR A 132 2.81 -4.95 23.48
C THR A 132 1.97 -3.67 23.46
N GLU A 133 2.64 -2.52 23.38
CA GLU A 133 2.03 -1.28 22.90
C GLU A 133 1.53 -1.46 21.45
N LEU A 134 0.78 -0.47 20.94
CA LEU A 134 0.28 -0.46 19.57
C LEU A 134 1.41 -0.76 18.58
N SER A 135 1.37 -1.94 17.96
CA SER A 135 2.35 -2.40 17.00
C SER A 135 1.74 -2.43 15.61
N VAL A 136 2.51 -1.97 14.62
CA VAL A 136 2.14 -2.03 13.21
C VAL A 136 3.26 -2.74 12.47
N THR A 137 2.91 -3.80 11.75
CA THR A 137 3.83 -4.57 10.91
C THR A 137 3.34 -4.51 9.48
N CYS A 138 4.26 -4.25 8.54
CA CYS A 138 3.98 -4.30 7.12
C CYS A 138 4.59 -5.58 6.54
N TYR A 139 3.79 -6.30 5.76
CA TYR A 139 4.28 -7.33 4.85
C TYR A 139 4.04 -6.83 3.44
N ASN A 140 5.07 -6.81 2.61
CA ASN A 140 4.96 -6.55 1.20
C ASN A 140 5.46 -7.75 0.43
N ASP A 141 4.82 -8.01 -0.70
CA ASP A 141 5.20 -9.07 -1.61
C ASP A 141 4.99 -8.60 -3.04
N ILE A 142 5.69 -9.24 -3.96
CA ILE A 142 5.59 -8.88 -5.35
C ILE A 142 5.74 -10.05 -6.31
N GLY A 143 4.85 -10.09 -7.28
CA GLY A 143 4.95 -10.95 -8.44
C GLY A 143 5.54 -10.21 -9.65
N TRP A 144 6.79 -10.51 -10.00
CA TRP A 144 7.40 -10.07 -11.26
C TRP A 144 6.76 -10.81 -12.44
N GLU A 145 6.42 -10.07 -13.50
CA GLU A 145 5.85 -10.60 -14.76
C GLU A 145 4.66 -11.56 -14.56
N THR A 146 3.82 -11.26 -13.58
CA THR A 146 2.71 -12.16 -13.20
C THR A 146 1.50 -12.06 -14.10
N ASP A 147 1.32 -10.96 -14.82
CA ASP A 147 0.22 -10.82 -15.78
C ASP A 147 0.60 -11.42 -17.14
N ARG A 148 -0.15 -12.44 -17.59
CA ARG A 148 0.12 -13.09 -18.88
C ARG A 148 -0.22 -12.27 -20.10
N ASP A 149 -1.08 -11.26 -19.98
CA ASP A 149 -1.54 -10.50 -21.14
C ASP A 149 -0.57 -9.38 -21.52
N ASP A 150 0.10 -8.75 -20.54
CA ASP A 150 1.02 -7.63 -20.78
C ASP A 150 2.29 -7.64 -19.94
N ILE A 151 2.58 -8.74 -19.22
CA ILE A 151 3.84 -8.98 -18.51
C ILE A 151 4.04 -7.97 -17.35
N GLN A 152 2.98 -7.23 -16.98
CA GLN A 152 3.07 -6.29 -15.87
C GLN A 152 3.14 -7.03 -14.53
N SER A 153 3.88 -6.42 -13.60
CA SER A 153 4.08 -6.97 -12.26
C SER A 153 2.94 -6.58 -11.31
N GLN A 154 2.73 -7.34 -10.24
CA GLN A 154 1.68 -7.09 -9.24
C GLN A 154 2.27 -6.75 -7.87
N VAL A 155 2.00 -5.55 -7.34
CA VAL A 155 2.42 -5.14 -6.00
C VAL A 155 1.37 -5.53 -4.97
N GLY A 156 1.82 -6.22 -3.93
CA GLY A 156 1.05 -6.55 -2.74
C GLY A 156 1.62 -5.89 -1.48
N TYR A 157 0.76 -5.35 -0.62
CA TYR A 157 1.12 -5.13 0.79
C TYR A 157 -0.07 -5.40 1.71
N VAL A 158 0.22 -5.72 2.96
CA VAL A 158 -0.73 -5.80 4.07
C VAL A 158 -0.10 -5.22 5.33
N PHE A 159 -0.76 -4.23 5.91
CA PHE A 159 -0.46 -3.68 7.22
C PHE A 159 -1.30 -4.40 8.26
N VAL A 160 -0.64 -4.93 9.27
CA VAL A 160 -1.23 -5.63 10.41
C VAL A 160 -0.98 -4.82 11.66
N MET A 161 -2.02 -4.48 12.39
CA MET A 161 -2.00 -3.77 13.65
C MET A 161 -2.48 -4.71 14.76
N ASN A 162 -1.65 -4.99 15.76
CA ASN A 162 -1.97 -5.89 16.88
C ASN A 162 -2.68 -7.19 16.45
N GLY A 163 -2.14 -7.86 15.42
CA GLY A 163 -2.63 -9.13 14.90
C GLY A 163 -3.70 -9.03 13.81
N GLY A 164 -4.37 -7.88 13.63
CA GLY A 164 -5.39 -7.67 12.60
C GLY A 164 -4.91 -6.79 11.45
N ALA A 165 -5.15 -7.19 10.20
CA ALA A 165 -5.00 -6.34 9.02
C ALA A 165 -5.85 -5.05 9.09
N VAL A 166 -5.25 -3.92 8.72
CA VAL A 166 -5.86 -2.57 8.75
C VAL A 166 -5.83 -1.86 7.41
N ASP A 167 -4.82 -2.14 6.59
CA ASP A 167 -4.72 -1.62 5.22
C ASP A 167 -4.04 -2.69 4.36
N TRP A 168 -4.49 -2.84 3.13
CA TRP A 168 -3.89 -3.79 2.19
C TRP A 168 -4.12 -3.33 0.77
N LYS A 169 -3.21 -3.76 -0.12
CA LYS A 169 -3.32 -3.53 -1.55
C LYS A 169 -2.82 -4.76 -2.27
N SER A 170 -3.52 -5.13 -3.33
CA SER A 170 -3.01 -6.00 -4.38
C SER A 170 -3.39 -5.33 -5.70
N SER A 171 -2.39 -4.91 -6.46
CA SER A 171 -2.60 -4.11 -7.67
C SER A 171 -1.57 -4.44 -8.71
N LYS A 172 -2.04 -4.58 -9.95
CA LYS A 172 -1.20 -4.51 -11.13
C LYS A 172 -0.48 -3.16 -11.18
N GLN A 173 0.81 -3.18 -11.50
CA GLN A 173 1.59 -1.97 -11.75
C GLN A 173 1.27 -1.42 -13.13
N SER A 174 1.20 -0.10 -13.27
CA SER A 174 0.96 0.55 -14.57
C SER A 174 2.16 0.49 -15.51
N THR A 175 3.35 0.28 -14.97
CA THR A 175 4.62 0.34 -15.71
C THR A 175 5.20 -1.06 -15.80
N THR A 176 5.65 -1.46 -16.99
CA THR A 176 6.42 -2.69 -17.19
C THR A 176 7.82 -2.48 -16.66
N VAL A 177 8.25 -3.39 -15.80
CA VAL A 177 9.51 -3.27 -15.06
C VAL A 177 10.52 -4.26 -15.65
N LEU A 178 11.77 -3.85 -15.79
CA LEU A 178 12.76 -4.60 -16.57
C LEU A 178 13.56 -5.61 -15.74
N SER A 179 13.37 -5.62 -14.41
CA SER A 179 14.02 -6.58 -13.52
C SER A 179 13.19 -6.87 -12.25
N SER A 180 13.36 -8.05 -11.68
CA SER A 180 12.75 -8.42 -10.39
C SER A 180 13.19 -7.50 -9.24
N ILE A 181 14.42 -6.99 -9.28
CA ILE A 181 14.97 -6.07 -8.25
C ILE A 181 14.24 -4.72 -8.28
N GLU A 182 14.04 -4.16 -9.48
CA GLU A 182 13.34 -2.88 -9.64
C GLU A 182 11.90 -2.98 -9.14
N VAL A 183 11.27 -4.12 -9.37
CA VAL A 183 9.93 -4.44 -8.89
C VAL A 183 9.86 -4.50 -7.35
N GLU A 184 10.79 -5.20 -6.70
CA GLU A 184 10.91 -5.22 -5.23
C GLU A 184 11.11 -3.82 -4.63
N TYR A 185 11.91 -2.99 -5.29
CA TYR A 185 12.15 -1.61 -4.87
C TYR A 185 10.85 -0.77 -4.91
N ILE A 186 10.09 -0.87 -6.01
CA ILE A 186 8.81 -0.16 -6.16
C ILE A 186 7.81 -0.62 -5.08
N ALA A 187 7.70 -1.92 -4.83
CA ALA A 187 6.81 -2.45 -3.80
C ALA A 187 7.17 -1.91 -2.41
N THR A 188 8.46 -1.94 -2.07
CA THR A 188 8.98 -1.45 -0.80
C THR A 188 8.74 0.05 -0.65
N PHE A 189 8.93 0.82 -1.72
CA PHE A 189 8.66 2.26 -1.73
C PHE A 189 7.17 2.57 -1.49
N ILE A 190 6.26 1.89 -2.19
CA ILE A 190 4.81 2.06 -2.02
C ILE A 190 4.39 1.72 -0.59
N ALA A 191 4.89 0.60 -0.04
CA ALA A 191 4.66 0.22 1.33
C ALA A 191 5.20 1.27 2.32
N THR A 192 6.42 1.77 2.11
CA THR A 192 7.02 2.81 2.95
C THR A 192 6.20 4.10 2.96
N MET A 193 5.71 4.55 1.80
CA MET A 193 4.86 5.74 1.72
C MET A 193 3.56 5.56 2.51
N LYS A 194 2.97 4.37 2.46
CA LYS A 194 1.78 4.01 3.23
C LYS A 194 2.06 3.93 4.72
N GLU A 195 3.20 3.39 5.10
CA GLU A 195 3.64 3.36 6.49
C GLU A 195 3.78 4.76 7.07
N ILE A 196 4.44 5.68 6.35
CA ILE A 196 4.58 7.08 6.78
C ILE A 196 3.21 7.72 7.00
N TRP A 197 2.24 7.44 6.12
CA TRP A 197 0.88 7.95 6.27
C TRP A 197 0.18 7.37 7.51
N ILE A 198 0.24 6.05 7.72
CA ILE A 198 -0.36 5.37 8.89
C ILE A 198 0.26 5.91 10.19
N ARG A 199 1.58 6.15 10.21
CA ARG A 199 2.28 6.75 11.36
C ARG A 199 1.78 8.15 11.67
N LYS A 200 1.71 9.03 10.66
CA LYS A 200 1.17 10.39 10.82
C LYS A 200 -0.28 10.37 11.30
N PHE A 201 -1.07 9.43 10.79
CA PHE A 201 -2.45 9.23 11.23
C PHE A 201 -2.52 8.83 12.70
N ILE A 202 -1.79 7.79 13.13
CA ILE A 202 -1.75 7.33 14.53
C ILE A 202 -1.23 8.42 15.47
N TYR A 203 -0.18 9.13 15.06
CA TYR A 203 0.38 10.26 15.81
C TYR A 203 -0.66 11.38 15.97
N GLY A 204 -1.37 11.74 14.89
CA GLY A 204 -2.44 12.74 14.91
C GLY A 204 -3.63 12.35 15.79
N LEU A 205 -3.89 11.04 15.97
CA LEU A 205 -4.88 10.54 16.92
C LEU A 205 -4.43 10.66 18.39
N GLY A 206 -3.15 10.95 18.66
CA GLY A 206 -2.61 11.08 20.02
C GLY A 206 -2.58 9.76 20.81
N VAL A 207 -2.57 8.62 20.11
CA VAL A 207 -2.69 7.28 20.72
C VAL A 207 -1.33 6.74 21.19
N VAL A 208 -0.22 7.15 20.58
CA VAL A 208 1.14 6.73 20.95
C VAL A 208 2.11 7.92 20.90
N PRO A 209 2.70 8.35 22.04
CA PRO A 209 3.56 9.53 22.09
C PRO A 209 4.92 9.38 21.38
N ASN A 210 5.48 8.16 21.28
CA ASN A 210 6.92 7.96 21.01
C ASN A 210 7.26 7.15 19.73
N LEU A 211 6.36 7.07 18.74
CA LEU A 211 6.58 6.21 17.56
C LEU A 211 7.72 6.67 16.62
N TYR A 212 8.28 7.87 16.84
CA TYR A 212 9.26 8.52 15.96
C TYR A 212 10.69 7.97 16.12
N ASP A 213 11.09 7.54 17.32
CA ASP A 213 12.49 7.23 17.63
C ASP A 213 12.99 5.88 17.08
N SER A 214 12.09 4.91 16.86
CA SER A 214 12.42 3.58 16.29
C SER A 214 12.88 3.64 14.82
N TRP A 215 12.43 4.65 14.07
CA TRP A 215 12.62 4.71 12.62
C TRP A 215 13.97 5.25 12.18
N LYS A 216 14.59 6.11 13.01
CA LYS A 216 15.99 6.48 12.84
C LYS A 216 16.86 5.21 12.78
N SER A 217 16.65 4.28 13.70
CA SER A 217 17.43 3.04 13.80
C SER A 217 17.15 2.04 12.67
N GLN A 218 15.92 1.90 12.18
CA GLN A 218 15.57 0.94 11.11
C GLN A 218 15.91 1.45 9.70
N MET A 219 15.72 2.74 9.41
CA MET A 219 16.26 3.34 8.17
C MET A 219 17.79 3.34 8.18
N GLU A 220 18.44 3.59 9.34
CA GLU A 220 19.89 3.44 9.48
C GLU A 220 20.35 2.00 9.18
N LEU A 221 19.61 0.98 9.63
CA LEU A 221 19.92 -0.43 9.35
C LEU A 221 19.70 -0.82 7.87
N TYR A 222 18.64 -0.31 7.22
CA TYR A 222 18.36 -0.55 5.80
C TYR A 222 19.38 0.16 4.89
N MET A 223 19.78 1.38 5.24
CA MET A 223 20.84 2.13 4.55
C MET A 223 22.24 1.54 4.78
N GLN A 224 22.43 0.72 5.81
CA GLN A 224 23.69 0.06 6.15
C GLN A 224 23.91 -1.29 5.45
N ASN A 225 22.90 -1.85 4.75
CA ASN A 225 22.98 -3.24 4.28
C ASN A 225 22.56 -3.44 2.81
N LYS A 226 23.49 -3.21 1.87
CA LYS A 226 23.84 -4.11 0.74
C LYS A 226 25.11 -3.58 0.02
N GLU A 227 26.15 -4.42 0.05
CA GLU A 227 27.47 -4.44 -0.62
C GLU A 227 28.38 -3.20 -0.70
N HIS A 228 27.90 -1.95 -0.74
CA HIS A 228 28.77 -0.76 -0.86
C HIS A 228 28.50 0.27 0.25
N LYS A 229 28.62 -0.19 1.51
CA LYS A 229 28.54 0.62 2.75
C LYS A 229 29.25 1.99 2.60
N ARG A 230 28.48 3.06 2.37
CA ARG A 230 28.54 4.39 3.04
C ARG A 230 27.89 5.55 2.27
N MET A 231 27.75 5.48 0.95
CA MET A 231 27.61 6.73 0.18
C MET A 231 26.21 7.36 0.13
N ILE A 232 25.11 6.60 0.13
CA ILE A 232 23.76 7.20 0.08
C ILE A 232 23.46 8.01 1.34
N LEU A 233 23.81 7.49 2.53
CA LEU A 233 23.62 8.22 3.80
C LEU A 233 24.53 9.46 3.87
N GLU A 234 25.75 9.38 3.34
CA GLU A 234 26.66 10.52 3.26
C GLU A 234 26.17 11.59 2.28
N SER A 235 25.57 11.21 1.15
CA SER A 235 24.95 12.12 0.16
C SER A 235 23.81 12.93 0.78
N VAL A 236 22.95 12.28 1.56
CA VAL A 236 21.83 12.94 2.26
C VAL A 236 22.32 13.87 3.36
N LYS A 237 23.42 13.52 4.04
CA LYS A 237 24.00 14.32 5.13
C LYS A 237 24.85 15.51 4.64
N HIS A 238 25.56 15.37 3.54
CA HIS A 238 26.54 16.35 3.06
C HIS A 238 26.12 17.08 1.78
N GLY A 239 24.99 16.71 1.18
CA GLY A 239 24.48 17.31 -0.05
C GLY A 239 25.05 16.66 -1.33
N PRO A 240 24.55 17.08 -2.51
CA PRO A 240 24.97 16.49 -3.79
C PRO A 240 26.43 16.79 -4.10
N LEU A 241 27.07 15.92 -4.89
CA LEU A 241 28.43 16.07 -5.37
C LEU A 241 28.63 17.44 -6.04
N ILE A 242 29.57 18.22 -5.53
CA ILE A 242 30.08 19.42 -6.18
C ILE A 242 31.05 18.97 -7.28
N TRP A 243 30.70 19.23 -8.54
CA TRP A 243 31.51 18.82 -9.69
C TRP A 243 32.92 19.44 -9.63
N PRO A 244 34.00 18.63 -9.61
CA PRO A 244 35.36 19.14 -9.58
C PRO A 244 35.68 19.90 -10.87
N THR A 245 36.60 20.87 -10.79
CA THR A 245 37.04 21.68 -11.93
C THR A 245 38.44 21.32 -12.40
N ILE A 246 38.71 21.52 -13.69
CA ILE A 246 40.05 21.45 -14.29
C ILE A 246 40.35 22.76 -15.03
N GLU A 247 41.62 23.14 -15.07
CA GLU A 247 42.07 24.25 -15.91
C GLU A 247 42.57 23.73 -17.25
N GLU A 248 41.98 24.25 -18.32
CA GLU A 248 42.37 23.93 -19.68
C GLU A 248 42.53 25.27 -20.43
N ASN A 249 43.72 25.56 -20.97
CA ASN A 249 44.01 26.80 -21.68
C ASN A 249 43.71 28.10 -20.90
N ARG A 250 44.04 28.14 -19.59
CA ARG A 250 43.75 29.26 -18.66
C ARG A 250 42.25 29.53 -18.42
N VAL A 251 41.39 28.57 -18.77
CA VAL A 251 39.95 28.62 -18.48
C VAL A 251 39.60 27.44 -17.58
N THR A 252 38.99 27.73 -16.44
CA THR A 252 38.52 26.71 -15.50
C THR A 252 37.16 26.18 -15.97
N ARG A 253 37.06 24.88 -16.22
CA ARG A 253 35.80 24.20 -16.56
C ARG A 253 35.53 23.02 -15.62
N THR A 254 34.27 22.64 -15.45
CA THR A 254 33.92 21.42 -14.71
C THR A 254 34.35 20.16 -15.46
N LYS A 255 34.72 19.12 -14.69
CA LYS A 255 34.99 17.79 -15.22
C LYS A 255 33.72 17.17 -15.80
N LYS A 256 33.87 16.43 -16.90
CA LYS A 256 32.84 15.53 -17.43
C LYS A 256 32.79 14.25 -16.60
N TYR A 257 31.67 13.53 -16.67
CA TYR A 257 31.52 12.27 -15.94
C TYR A 257 32.67 11.31 -16.19
N ASP A 258 33.09 11.12 -17.44
CA ASP A 258 34.20 10.22 -17.78
C ASP A 258 35.55 10.62 -17.17
N GLU A 259 35.73 11.92 -16.89
CA GLU A 259 36.93 12.54 -16.29
C GLU A 259 36.92 12.46 -14.75
N LEU A 260 35.83 11.98 -14.14
CA LEU A 260 35.72 11.77 -12.70
C LEU A 260 36.52 10.52 -12.24
N SER A 261 37.06 10.60 -11.04
CA SER A 261 37.62 9.44 -10.36
C SER A 261 36.54 8.40 -10.05
N ALA A 262 36.95 7.15 -9.79
CA ALA A 262 36.01 6.07 -9.48
C ALA A 262 35.09 6.43 -8.30
N THR A 263 35.61 7.06 -7.25
CA THR A 263 34.82 7.47 -6.08
C THR A 263 33.81 8.58 -6.42
N GLU A 264 34.22 9.58 -7.21
CA GLU A 264 33.34 10.66 -7.66
C GLU A 264 32.23 10.16 -8.60
N LYS A 265 32.53 9.20 -9.49
CA LYS A 265 31.53 8.55 -10.35
C LYS A 265 30.46 7.84 -9.54
N ILE A 266 30.88 7.04 -8.56
CA ILE A 266 29.93 6.29 -7.72
C ILE A 266 29.07 7.27 -6.90
N GLN A 267 29.65 8.38 -6.41
CA GLN A 267 28.90 9.42 -5.69
C GLN A 267 27.88 10.13 -6.59
N ALA A 268 28.27 10.50 -7.82
CA ALA A 268 27.38 11.10 -8.81
C ALA A 268 26.22 10.15 -9.19
N ASP A 269 26.48 8.84 -9.32
CA ASP A 269 25.45 7.84 -9.60
C ASP A 269 24.48 7.67 -8.42
N CYS A 270 24.99 7.73 -7.18
CA CYS A 270 24.17 7.72 -5.97
C CYS A 270 23.28 8.97 -5.89
N ASP A 271 23.83 10.15 -6.18
CA ASP A 271 23.09 11.42 -6.18
C ASP A 271 22.01 11.45 -7.29
N LEU A 272 22.33 10.92 -8.48
CA LEU A 272 21.37 10.79 -9.57
C LEU A 272 20.22 9.85 -9.20
N LYS A 273 20.53 8.72 -8.55
CA LYS A 273 19.53 7.78 -8.05
C LYS A 273 18.66 8.42 -6.98
N ALA A 274 19.25 9.07 -5.96
CA ALA A 274 18.51 9.76 -4.91
C ALA A 274 17.60 10.86 -5.48
N THR A 275 18.12 11.65 -6.43
CA THR A 275 17.37 12.72 -7.10
C THR A 275 16.23 12.17 -7.94
N ASN A 276 16.44 11.09 -8.71
CA ASN A 276 15.38 10.44 -9.48
C ASN A 276 14.27 9.87 -8.59
N ILE A 277 14.63 9.29 -7.44
CA ILE A 277 13.66 8.80 -6.46
C ILE A 277 12.82 9.94 -5.89
N ILE A 278 13.45 11.06 -5.53
CA ILE A 278 12.77 12.25 -5.01
C ILE A 278 11.84 12.85 -6.09
N LEU A 279 12.32 12.95 -7.33
CA LEU A 279 11.59 13.57 -8.43
C LEU A 279 10.42 12.71 -8.93
N GLN A 280 10.56 11.39 -8.96
CA GLN A 280 9.49 10.46 -9.36
C GLN A 280 8.41 10.29 -8.26
N GLY A 281 8.72 10.67 -7.02
CA GLY A 281 7.77 10.66 -5.91
C GLY A 281 6.89 11.92 -5.80
N LEU A 282 7.15 12.96 -6.60
CA LEU A 282 6.36 14.19 -6.59
C LEU A 282 5.09 14.04 -7.45
N PRO A 283 3.92 14.56 -7.01
CA PRO A 283 2.74 14.69 -7.86
C PRO A 283 3.10 15.46 -9.16
N SER A 284 2.46 15.10 -10.28
CA SER A 284 2.75 15.65 -11.62
C SER A 284 2.80 17.17 -11.66
N ASP A 285 1.98 17.81 -10.85
CA ASP A 285 1.78 19.26 -10.82
C ASP A 285 2.91 19.99 -10.07
N ILE A 286 3.57 19.31 -9.12
CA ILE A 286 4.77 19.81 -8.44
C ILE A 286 6.01 19.49 -9.27
N TYR A 287 6.05 18.31 -9.91
CA TYR A 287 7.12 17.94 -10.82
C TYR A 287 7.23 18.92 -12.00
N SER A 288 6.10 19.31 -12.60
CA SER A 288 6.06 20.28 -13.70
C SER A 288 6.55 21.66 -13.26
N LEU A 289 6.17 22.13 -12.06
CA LEU A 289 6.60 23.40 -11.51
C LEU A 289 8.12 23.45 -11.25
N VAL A 290 8.69 22.39 -10.67
CA VAL A 290 10.13 22.29 -10.39
C VAL A 290 10.93 22.22 -11.70
N ASN A 291 10.46 21.46 -12.69
CA ASN A 291 11.09 21.41 -14.01
C ASN A 291 11.01 22.75 -14.75
N HIS A 292 9.86 23.42 -14.75
CA HIS A 292 9.73 24.75 -15.35
C HIS A 292 10.62 25.78 -14.65
N HIS A 293 10.76 25.74 -13.33
CA HIS A 293 11.66 26.65 -12.62
C HIS A 293 13.13 26.40 -12.97
N ARG A 294 13.54 25.14 -13.13
CA ARG A 294 14.90 24.78 -13.57
C ARG A 294 15.19 25.25 -15.00
N VAL A 295 14.25 25.06 -15.92
CA VAL A 295 14.35 25.54 -17.32
C VAL A 295 14.38 27.08 -17.38
N THR A 296 13.59 27.75 -16.54
CA THR A 296 13.53 29.23 -16.49
C THR A 296 14.81 29.83 -15.91
N LYS A 297 15.41 29.17 -14.90
CA LYS A 297 16.71 29.55 -14.34
C LYS A 297 17.85 29.35 -15.34
N ASP A 298 17.88 28.22 -16.04
CA ASP A 298 18.88 27.94 -17.09
C ASP A 298 18.77 28.91 -18.29
N LEU A 299 17.56 29.40 -18.60
CA LEU A 299 17.35 30.44 -19.61
C LEU A 299 17.77 31.83 -19.12
N TRP A 300 17.55 32.14 -17.84
CA TRP A 300 17.94 33.42 -17.23
C TRP A 300 19.45 33.55 -17.03
N GLU A 301 20.16 32.45 -16.75
CA GLU A 301 21.64 32.43 -16.67
C GLU A 301 22.33 32.42 -18.04
N ARG A 302 21.57 32.31 -19.14
CA ARG A 302 22.05 32.36 -20.53
C ARG A 302 21.78 33.70 -21.25
N ILE A 303 21.09 34.63 -20.60
CA ILE A 303 20.92 36.03 -21.04
C ILE A 303 21.92 36.89 -20.27
#